data_AF-A0AAV7JE69-F1
#
_entry.id   AF-A0AAV7JE69-F1
#
_cell.length_a   1.000
_cell.length_b   1.000
_cell.length_c   1.000
_cell.angle_alpha   90.00
_cell.angle_beta   90.00
_cell.angle_gamma   90.00
#
_symmetry.space_group_name_H-M   'P 1'
#
loop_
_entity.id
_entity.type
_entity.pdbx_description
1 polymer ?
#
loop_
_entity_poly.entity_id
_entity_poly.type
_entity_poly.pdbx_seq_one_letter_code
_entity_poly.pdbx_strand_id
1 'polypeptide(L)'
;MGKTNSAGFLHLVGKFPKLSEAKLKEGVFVGPQIRQVFRDPDFEKTLSELEMCAWNSFKWVCENLLANKKSSNYREGVETLLNAYEKMGCLMSLKLHFLRSHLDFSLRTLVL
;
A
#
# COMPACT_ATOMS: atom_id res chain seq x y z
N MET A 1 1.38 -18.69 -6.31
CA MET A 1 1.14 -19.02 -4.90
C MET A 1 -0.12 -18.30 -4.44
N GLY A 2 -1.11 -19.03 -3.92
CA GLY A 2 -2.39 -18.45 -3.50
C GLY A 2 -2.24 -17.56 -2.26
N LYS A 3 -2.54 -16.27 -2.40
CA LYS A 3 -2.40 -15.22 -1.38
C LYS A 3 -3.52 -15.22 -0.32
N THR A 4 -4.11 -16.36 -0.01
CA THR A 4 -5.41 -16.36 0.71
C THR A 4 -5.30 -16.70 2.20
N ASN A 5 -4.12 -17.07 2.72
CA ASN A 5 -3.98 -17.62 4.09
C ASN A 5 -2.76 -17.08 4.87
N SER A 6 -2.19 -15.91 4.54
CA SER A 6 -1.13 -15.34 5.40
C SER A 6 -1.71 -14.90 6.75
N ALA A 7 -0.88 -14.89 7.81
CA ALA A 7 -1.31 -14.45 9.13
C ALA A 7 -1.83 -13.00 9.10
N GLY A 8 -1.15 -12.12 8.35
CA GLY A 8 -1.63 -10.75 8.08
C GLY A 8 -3.00 -10.70 7.40
N PHE A 9 -3.22 -11.54 6.38
CA PHE A 9 -4.53 -11.60 5.72
C PHE A 9 -5.64 -12.10 6.66
N LEU A 10 -5.38 -13.17 7.42
CA LEU A 10 -6.33 -13.71 8.39
C LEU A 10 -6.65 -12.71 9.51
N HIS A 11 -5.66 -11.92 9.94
CA HIS A 11 -5.89 -10.81 10.87
C HIS A 11 -6.87 -9.79 10.30
N LEU A 12 -6.72 -9.41 9.02
CA LEU A 12 -7.65 -8.49 8.35
C LEU A 12 -9.05 -9.07 8.19
N VAL A 13 -9.17 -10.37 7.92
CA VAL A 13 -10.46 -11.09 7.88
C VAL A 13 -11.16 -11.00 9.24
N GLY A 14 -10.44 -11.27 10.33
CA GLY A 14 -10.97 -11.17 11.69
C GLY A 14 -11.33 -9.73 12.08
N LYS A 15 -10.51 -8.75 11.67
CA LYS A 15 -10.72 -7.33 11.99
C LYS A 15 -11.91 -6.72 11.24
N PHE A 16 -12.15 -7.15 10.00
CA PHE A 16 -13.21 -6.62 9.15
C PHE A 16 -14.17 -7.71 8.66
N PRO A 17 -14.93 -8.36 9.56
CA PRO A 17 -15.79 -9.49 9.21
C PRO A 17 -16.94 -9.12 8.24
N LYS A 18 -17.21 -7.82 8.07
CA LYS A 18 -18.22 -7.30 7.12
C LYS A 18 -17.66 -7.08 5.72
N LEU A 19 -16.34 -7.15 5.52
CA LEU A 19 -15.73 -7.09 4.19
C LEU A 19 -15.65 -8.50 3.60
N SER A 20 -15.96 -8.62 2.32
CA SER A 20 -15.73 -9.88 1.62
C SER A 20 -14.24 -10.14 1.47
N GLU A 21 -13.85 -11.41 1.44
CA GLU A 21 -12.47 -11.79 1.15
C GLU A 21 -11.95 -11.19 -0.16
N ALA A 22 -12.80 -11.06 -1.18
CA ALA A 22 -12.43 -10.43 -2.44
C ALA A 22 -11.99 -8.97 -2.23
N LYS A 23 -12.73 -8.19 -1.43
CA LYS A 23 -12.34 -6.82 -1.11
C LYS A 23 -11.02 -6.76 -0.33
N LEU A 24 -10.81 -7.70 0.59
CA LEU A 24 -9.56 -7.78 1.35
C LEU A 24 -8.37 -8.13 0.45
N LYS A 25 -8.53 -9.11 -0.46
CA LYS A 25 -7.48 -9.56 -1.41
C LYS A 25 -7.12 -8.47 -2.40
N GLU A 26 -8.10 -7.73 -2.89
CA GLU A 26 -7.90 -6.61 -3.81
C GLU A 26 -7.50 -5.30 -3.11
N GLY A 27 -7.29 -5.31 -1.79
CA GLY A 27 -6.87 -4.12 -1.03
C GLY A 27 -7.92 -2.99 -1.05
N VAL A 28 -9.20 -3.32 -1.19
CA VAL A 28 -10.29 -2.36 -1.29
C VAL A 28 -10.73 -1.91 0.10
N PHE A 29 -10.05 -0.89 0.61
CA PHE A 29 -10.34 -0.25 1.88
C PHE A 29 -10.78 1.20 1.71
N VAL A 30 -11.66 1.67 2.59
CA VAL A 30 -11.98 3.10 2.73
C VAL A 30 -11.05 3.77 3.73
N GLY A 31 -10.94 5.10 3.67
CA GLY A 31 -10.07 5.88 4.56
C GLY A 31 -10.19 5.54 6.05
N PRO A 32 -11.40 5.42 6.63
CA PRO A 32 -11.56 4.98 8.02
C PRO A 32 -10.97 3.60 8.33
N GLN A 33 -11.08 2.63 7.41
CA GLN A 33 -10.55 1.29 7.61
C GLN A 33 -9.02 1.29 7.55
N ILE A 34 -8.43 2.03 6.61
CA ILE A 34 -6.97 2.22 6.55
C ILE A 34 -6.46 2.79 7.87
N ARG A 35 -7.12 3.84 8.39
CA ARG A 35 -6.75 4.44 9.70
C ARG A 35 -6.86 3.46 10.86
N GLN A 36 -7.80 2.51 10.82
CA GLN A 36 -7.91 1.47 11.84
C GLN A 36 -6.75 0.47 11.78
N VAL A 37 -6.29 0.11 10.58
CA VAL A 37 -5.11 -0.76 10.41
C VAL A 37 -3.82 -0.05 10.84
N PHE A 38 -3.68 1.24 10.53
CA PHE A 38 -2.52 2.05 10.97
C PHE A 38 -2.38 2.15 12.49
N ARG A 39 -3.49 2.05 13.23
CA ARG A 39 -3.51 2.13 14.70
C ARG A 39 -3.45 0.75 15.38
N ASP A 40 -3.27 -0.30 14.59
CA ASP A 40 -3.27 -1.68 15.08
C ASP A 40 -1.83 -2.22 15.11
N PRO A 41 -1.12 -2.13 16.24
CA PRO A 41 0.24 -2.66 16.34
C PRO A 41 0.28 -4.19 16.28
N ASP A 42 -0.84 -4.88 16.53
CA ASP A 42 -0.89 -6.33 16.44
C ASP A 42 -0.93 -6.80 14.99
N PHE A 43 -1.50 -6.01 14.07
CA PHE A 43 -1.43 -6.28 12.64
C PHE A 43 0.03 -6.41 12.16
N GLU A 44 0.90 -5.49 12.56
CA GLU A 44 2.32 -5.53 12.18
C GLU A 44 3.03 -6.81 12.64
N LYS A 45 2.66 -7.34 13.81
CA LYS A 45 3.23 -8.61 14.33
C LYS A 45 2.80 -9.83 13.52
N THR A 46 1.72 -9.74 12.75
CA THR A 46 1.22 -10.83 11.91
C THR A 46 1.81 -10.84 10.50
N LEU A 47 2.56 -9.81 10.12
CA LEU A 47 3.14 -9.70 8.78
C LEU A 47 4.41 -10.55 8.67
N SER A 48 4.53 -11.27 7.56
CA SER A 48 5.83 -11.79 7.11
C SER A 48 6.80 -10.64 6.80
N GLU A 49 8.08 -10.95 6.69
CA GLU A 49 9.11 -9.95 6.35
C GLU A 49 8.79 -9.20 5.04
N LEU A 50 8.32 -9.93 4.03
CA LEU A 50 7.94 -9.35 2.73
C LEU A 50 6.70 -8.45 2.85
N GLU A 51 5.69 -8.88 3.60
CA GLU A 51 4.48 -8.08 3.86
C GLU A 51 4.81 -6.83 4.68
N MET A 52 5.70 -6.94 5.66
CA MET A 52 6.18 -5.82 6.48
C MET A 52 6.91 -4.78 5.63
N CYS A 53 7.75 -5.21 4.68
CA CYS A 53 8.40 -4.30 3.75
C CYS A 53 7.37 -3.51 2.92
N ALA A 54 6.39 -4.20 2.33
CA ALA A 54 5.32 -3.57 1.57
C ALA A 54 4.46 -2.63 2.43
N TRP A 55 4.17 -3.02 3.67
CA TRP A 55 3.43 -2.21 4.64
C TRP A 55 4.18 -0.92 5.01
N ASN A 56 5.48 -1.01 5.31
CA ASN A 56 6.29 0.16 5.64
C ASN A 56 6.40 1.14 4.46
N SER A 57 6.58 0.64 3.23
CA SER A 57 6.53 1.49 2.04
C SER A 57 5.17 2.17 1.88
N PHE A 58 4.06 1.46 2.16
CA PHE A 58 2.72 2.03 2.09
C PHE A 58 2.49 3.12 3.15
N LYS A 59 2.92 2.89 4.40
CA LYS A 59 2.89 3.91 5.47
C LYS A 59 3.66 5.15 5.06
N TRP A 60 4.89 4.97 4.57
CA TRP A 60 5.74 6.08 4.12
C TRP A 60 5.05 6.90 3.03
N VAL A 61 4.47 6.25 2.01
CA VAL A 61 3.73 6.95 0.95
C VAL A 61 2.52 7.69 1.51
N CYS A 62 1.75 7.09 2.41
CA CYS A 62 0.60 7.79 3.03
C CYS A 62 1.04 9.05 3.80
N GLU A 63 2.12 8.98 4.56
CA GLU A 63 2.64 10.09 5.36
C GLU A 63 3.32 11.18 4.53
N ASN A 64 3.95 10.82 3.40
CA ASN A 64 4.74 11.74 2.59
C ASN A 64 4.04 12.21 1.32
N LEU A 65 2.89 11.63 0.96
CA LEU A 65 2.09 12.03 -0.19
C LEU A 65 0.75 12.63 0.22
N LEU A 66 0.05 12.02 1.19
CA LEU A 66 -1.31 12.40 1.54
C LEU A 66 -1.36 13.45 2.65
N ALA A 67 -0.26 13.69 3.37
CA ALA A 67 -0.22 14.58 4.52
C ALA A 67 0.30 15.98 4.18
N ASN A 68 -0.31 16.71 3.23
CA ASN A 68 -0.03 18.14 2.92
C ASN A 68 1.46 18.56 2.76
N LYS A 69 2.37 17.60 2.71
CA LYS A 69 3.82 17.77 2.58
C LYS A 69 4.20 17.04 1.31
N LYS A 70 4.75 17.75 0.33
CA LYS A 70 5.41 17.11 -0.81
C LYS A 70 6.88 16.94 -0.43
N SER A 71 7.28 15.73 -0.03
CA SER A 71 8.70 15.45 0.17
C SER A 71 9.43 15.47 -1.19
N SER A 72 10.68 15.95 -1.22
CA SER A 72 11.52 15.92 -2.42
C SER A 72 11.76 14.49 -2.94
N ASN A 73 11.65 13.51 -2.05
CA ASN A 73 11.98 12.10 -2.31
C ASN A 73 10.73 11.29 -2.73
N TYR A 74 9.68 11.98 -3.18
CA TYR A 74 8.40 11.38 -3.57
C TYR A 74 8.56 10.24 -4.58
N ARG A 75 9.38 10.44 -5.62
CA ARG A 75 9.64 9.43 -6.66
C ARG A 75 10.21 8.15 -6.09
N GLU A 76 11.22 8.27 -5.24
CA GLU A 76 11.91 7.12 -4.65
C GLU A 76 10.97 6.29 -3.78
N GLY A 77 10.15 6.94 -2.95
CA GLY A 77 9.23 6.20 -2.09
C GLY A 77 8.08 5.51 -2.84
N VAL A 78 7.57 6.12 -3.92
CA VAL A 78 6.59 5.44 -4.77
C VAL A 78 7.23 4.28 -5.53
N GLU A 79 8.43 4.44 -6.11
CA GLU A 79 9.13 3.31 -6.76
C GLU A 79 9.41 2.17 -5.77
N THR A 80 9.76 2.51 -4.52
CA THR A 80 9.94 1.50 -3.45
C THR A 80 8.64 0.77 -3.15
N LEU A 81 7.51 1.48 -3.08
CA LEU A 81 6.19 0.85 -2.92
C LEU A 81 5.87 -0.10 -4.07
N LEU A 82 6.08 0.33 -5.32
CA LEU A 82 5.82 -0.48 -6.51
C LEU A 82 6.67 -1.74 -6.53
N ASN A 83 7.97 -1.62 -6.25
CA ASN A 83 8.88 -2.75 -6.16
C ASN A 83 8.50 -3.74 -5.05
N ALA A 84 8.07 -3.25 -3.88
CA ALA A 84 7.60 -4.10 -2.80
C ALA A 84 6.33 -4.87 -3.20
N TYR A 85 5.41 -4.21 -3.91
CA TYR A 85 4.15 -4.81 -4.38
C TYR A 85 4.39 -5.83 -5.49
N GLU A 86 5.33 -5.57 -6.40
CA GLU A 86 5.75 -6.53 -7.43
C GLU A 86 6.36 -7.78 -6.80
N LYS A 87 7.25 -7.64 -5.80
CA LYS A 87 7.81 -8.79 -5.06
C LYS A 87 6.74 -9.58 -4.31
N MET A 88 5.73 -8.90 -3.79
CA MET A 88 4.53 -9.52 -3.23
C MET A 88 3.66 -10.22 -4.30
N GLY A 89 3.99 -10.10 -5.59
CA GLY A 89 3.21 -10.63 -6.72
C GLY A 89 1.88 -9.91 -6.91
N CYS A 90 1.75 -8.68 -6.44
CA CYS A 90 0.54 -7.88 -6.57
C CYS A 90 0.38 -7.40 -8.01
N LEU A 91 -0.84 -7.46 -8.53
CA LEU A 91 -1.16 -6.84 -9.79
C LEU A 91 -1.19 -5.32 -9.62
N MET A 92 -0.80 -4.60 -10.68
CA MET A 92 -0.84 -3.15 -10.70
C MET A 92 -2.31 -2.70 -10.77
N SER A 93 -2.85 -2.20 -9.65
CA SER A 93 -4.18 -1.57 -9.69
C SER A 93 -4.13 -0.28 -10.51
N LEU A 94 -5.28 0.14 -11.04
CA LEU A 94 -5.38 1.40 -11.81
C LEU A 94 -4.87 2.60 -10.99
N LYS A 95 -5.10 2.62 -9.68
CA LYS A 95 -4.61 3.68 -8.78
C LYS A 95 -3.08 3.70 -8.68
N LEU A 96 -2.43 2.54 -8.61
CA LEU A 96 -0.96 2.46 -8.60
C LEU A 96 -0.38 2.84 -9.97
N HIS A 97 -1.05 2.46 -11.05
CA HIS A 97 -0.68 2.89 -12.40
C HIS A 97 -0.74 4.41 -12.54
N PHE A 98 -1.85 5.05 -12.13
CA PHE A 98 -1.95 6.50 -12.09
C PHE A 98 -0.88 7.13 -11.19
N LEU A 99 -0.64 6.57 -9.99
CA LEU A 99 0.38 7.06 -9.07
C LEU A 99 1.77 7.08 -9.73
N ARG A 100 2.12 6.02 -10.47
CA ARG A 100 3.35 5.92 -11.26
C ARG A 100 3.37 6.93 -12.42
N SER A 101 2.31 7.01 -13.23
CA SER A 101 2.22 7.95 -14.35
C SER A 101 2.28 9.42 -13.91
N HIS A 102 1.74 9.76 -12.74
CA HIS A 102 1.84 11.11 -12.18
C HIS A 102 3.27 11.49 -11.77
N LEU A 103 4.13 10.52 -11.42
CA LEU A 103 5.57 10.78 -11.27
C LEU A 103 6.19 11.22 -12.59
N ASP A 104 5.90 10.48 -13.67
CA ASP A 104 6.45 10.75 -14.99
C ASP A 104 5.96 12.08 -15.55
N PHE A 105 4.71 12.45 -15.29
CA PHE A 105 4.16 13.76 -15.68
C PHE A 105 4.81 14.93 -14.93
N SER A 106 5.06 14.75 -13.62
CA SER A 106 5.73 15.75 -12.79
C SER A 106 7.19 16.00 -13.24
N LEU A 107 7.82 15.01 -13.87
CA LEU A 107 9.18 15.11 -14.44
C LEU A 107 9.19 15.63 -15.90
N ARG A 108 8.10 15.47 -16.66
CA ARG A 108 8.01 15.95 -18.05
C ARG A 108 7.67 17.43 -18.19
N THR A 109 7.25 18.10 -17.12
CA THR A 109 6.84 19.52 -17.15
C THR A 109 7.96 20.50 -16.72
N LEU A 110 9.20 20.01 -16.55
CA LEU A 110 10.41 20.84 -16.34
C LEU A 110 11.40 20.76 -17.51
N VAL A 111 10.87 20.70 -18.73
CA VAL A 111 11.57 21.22 -19.92
C VAL A 111 10.70 22.34 -20.48
N LEU A 112 10.85 23.53 -19.91
CA LEU A 112 10.64 24.82 -20.56
C LEU A 112 11.84 25.70 -20.23
#